data_AF-A0A7W4TQ26-F1
#
_entry.id   AF-A0A7W4TQ26-F1
#
_cell.length_a   1.000
_cell.length_b   1.000
_cell.length_c   1.000
_cell.angle_alpha   90.00
_cell.angle_beta   90.00
_cell.angle_gamma   90.00
#
_symmetry.space_group_name_H-M   'P 1'
#
loop_
_entity.id
_entity.type
_entity.pdbx_description
1 polymer ?
#
loop_
_entity_poly.entity_id
_entity_poly.type
_entity_poly.pdbx_seq_one_letter_code
_entity_poly.pdbx_strand_id
1 'polypeptide(L)'
;MKKTIVRVLAASAVLVLALGLLLLVGHDHRFAEERVSVPVPGGTLDAALARPPGTARGLVVFVHGDGPVEATHDGLYRPWFEAAADAGFASLSWSKPGVGRSSGAWLDQTMDDRAAEVGHVLDWAAARPDLPTGTVVLWGASQAGWVLPKVVRSRADVDAVVAVSPAVNWLRQGRFNLLAELDHEGADATTRREAIAASDRTRALLDAGADHARHLAATPPGADPVSADRWGFVLRNFRADATADLQASAARHVPVLLALGTRDRNVDVAETEATYRRILGEDVTVARFDAAHSMARPVVEDSDAVGLLTAVLWPRALLAPGVLSTFRDFLRALP
;
A
#
# COMPACT_ATOMS: atom_id res chain seq x y z
N MET A 1 -44.97 21.53 -22.42
CA MET A 1 -43.58 21.39 -22.93
C MET A 1 -42.60 22.38 -22.29
N LYS A 2 -42.72 23.71 -22.48
CA LYS A 2 -41.78 24.71 -21.89
C LYS A 2 -41.60 24.59 -20.36
N LYS A 3 -42.69 24.46 -19.59
CA LYS A 3 -42.62 24.33 -18.11
C LYS A 3 -41.92 23.04 -17.66
N THR A 4 -42.05 21.95 -18.43
CA THR A 4 -41.39 20.67 -18.15
C THR A 4 -39.89 20.77 -18.43
N ILE A 5 -39.51 21.39 -19.54
CA ILE A 5 -38.09 21.62 -19.90
C ILE A 5 -37.41 22.50 -18.84
N VAL A 6 -38.06 23.58 -18.39
CA VAL A 6 -37.51 24.45 -17.33
C VAL A 6 -37.33 23.71 -16.00
N ARG A 7 -38.27 22.83 -15.62
CA ARG A 7 -38.16 22.00 -14.40
C ARG A 7 -37.03 20.99 -14.50
N VAL A 8 -36.85 20.36 -15.66
CA VAL A 8 -35.75 19.41 -15.90
C VAL A 8 -34.41 20.14 -15.84
N LEU A 9 -34.27 21.29 -16.49
CA LEU A 9 -33.04 22.09 -16.45
C LEU A 9 -32.71 22.58 -15.04
N ALA A 10 -33.71 23.02 -14.26
CA ALA A 10 -33.52 23.42 -12.87
C ALA A 10 -33.10 22.24 -11.98
N ALA A 11 -33.71 21.07 -12.15
CA ALA A 11 -33.33 19.86 -11.41
C ALA A 11 -31.91 19.40 -11.75
N SER A 12 -31.52 19.45 -13.04
CA SER A 12 -30.14 19.16 -13.46
C SER A 12 -29.14 20.16 -12.90
N ALA A 13 -29.46 21.45 -12.86
CA ALA A 13 -28.58 22.47 -12.27
C ALA A 13 -28.38 22.27 -10.76
N VAL A 14 -29.45 21.94 -10.03
CA VAL A 14 -29.37 21.60 -8.60
C VAL A 14 -28.53 20.34 -8.39
N LEU A 15 -28.69 19.32 -9.23
CA LEU A 15 -27.90 18.10 -9.15
C LEU A 15 -26.41 18.36 -9.41
N VAL A 16 -26.07 19.18 -10.41
CA VAL A 16 -24.68 19.56 -10.71
C VAL A 16 -24.08 20.38 -9.57
N LEU A 17 -24.82 21.32 -8.99
CA LEU A 17 -24.36 22.10 -7.84
C LEU A 17 -24.18 21.23 -6.60
N ALA A 18 -25.10 20.30 -6.33
CA ALA A 18 -24.98 19.35 -5.23
C ALA A 18 -23.77 18.42 -5.43
N LEU A 19 -23.55 17.92 -6.65
CA LEU A 19 -22.40 17.09 -6.99
C LEU A 19 -21.09 17.87 -6.87
N GLY A 20 -21.06 19.12 -7.34
CA GLY A 20 -19.92 20.02 -7.19
C GLY A 20 -19.61 20.31 -5.72
N LEU A 21 -20.63 20.55 -4.89
CA LEU A 21 -20.45 20.72 -3.44
C LEU A 21 -19.98 19.43 -2.76
N LEU A 22 -20.52 18.27 -3.15
CA LEU A 22 -20.07 16.97 -2.67
C LEU A 22 -18.59 16.72 -3.00
N LEU A 23 -18.16 17.05 -4.22
CA LEU A 23 -16.76 16.97 -4.63
C LEU A 23 -15.88 17.92 -3.83
N LEU A 24 -16.31 19.17 -3.65
CA LEU A 24 -15.56 20.16 -2.87
C LEU A 24 -15.41 19.70 -1.41
N VAL A 25 -16.47 19.26 -0.76
CA VAL A 25 -16.43 18.79 0.64
C VAL A 25 -15.67 17.46 0.77
N GLY A 26 -15.82 16.56 -0.21
CA GLY A 26 -15.16 15.25 -0.22
C GLY A 26 -13.64 15.35 -0.33
N HIS A 27 -13.14 16.36 -1.04
CA HIS A 27 -11.72 16.64 -1.27
C HIS A 27 -11.16 17.84 -0.49
N ASP A 28 -11.98 18.45 0.38
CA ASP A 28 -11.50 19.47 1.32
C ASP A 28 -10.70 18.79 2.43
N HIS A 29 -9.43 18.55 2.15
CA HIS A 29 -8.52 17.90 3.09
C HIS A 29 -7.86 18.93 4.01
N ARG A 30 -7.75 18.59 5.29
CA ARG A 30 -7.10 19.45 6.29
C ARG A 30 -5.57 19.35 6.29
N PHE A 31 -4.96 19.45 5.11
CA PHE A 31 -3.51 19.54 4.92
C PHE A 31 -3.16 20.33 3.65
N ALA A 32 -1.95 20.86 3.59
CA ALA A 32 -1.38 21.43 2.37
C ALA A 32 -0.51 20.37 1.67
N GLU A 33 -0.83 20.04 0.42
CA GLU A 33 -0.06 19.11 -0.42
C GLU A 33 0.85 19.89 -1.37
N GLU A 34 2.12 19.53 -1.45
CA GLU A 34 3.01 20.01 -2.50
C GLU A 34 3.76 18.85 -3.18
N ARG A 35 4.15 19.06 -4.45
CA ARG A 35 5.04 18.15 -5.16
C ARG A 35 6.48 18.55 -4.94
N VAL A 36 7.30 17.60 -4.49
CA VAL A 36 8.75 17.79 -4.27
C VAL A 36 9.52 16.75 -5.06
N SER A 37 10.74 17.09 -5.49
CA SER A 37 11.63 16.14 -6.16
C SER A 37 12.68 15.67 -5.18
N VAL A 38 12.75 14.36 -4.95
CA VAL A 38 13.72 13.74 -4.05
C VAL A 38 14.87 13.19 -4.89
N PRO A 39 16.09 13.74 -4.79
CA PRO A 39 17.26 13.18 -5.44
C PRO A 39 17.62 11.83 -4.82
N VAL A 40 17.84 10.83 -5.67
CA VAL A 40 18.30 9.49 -5.29
C VAL A 40 19.42 9.04 -6.23
N PRO A 41 20.21 8.01 -5.89
CA PRO A 41 21.15 7.44 -6.85
C PRO A 41 20.43 7.05 -8.15
N GLY A 42 20.92 7.54 -9.29
CA GLY A 42 20.36 7.23 -10.61
C GLY A 42 19.19 8.12 -11.06
N GLY A 43 18.80 9.15 -10.30
CA GLY A 43 17.84 10.16 -10.78
C GLY A 43 17.07 10.87 -9.68
N THR A 44 15.78 11.07 -9.91
CA THR A 44 14.88 11.70 -8.96
C THR A 44 13.59 10.92 -8.80
N LEU A 45 12.99 11.00 -7.61
CA LEU A 45 11.65 10.52 -7.33
C LEU A 45 10.70 11.72 -7.22
N ASP A 46 9.53 11.61 -7.82
CA ASP A 46 8.46 12.61 -7.76
C ASP A 46 7.59 12.33 -6.54
N ALA A 47 7.71 13.17 -5.51
CA ALA A 47 7.10 12.98 -4.21
C ALA A 47 5.96 13.95 -3.95
N ALA A 48 4.98 13.47 -3.18
CA ALA A 48 3.94 14.27 -2.54
C ALA A 48 4.32 14.47 -1.07
N LEU A 49 4.29 15.73 -0.64
CA LEU A 49 4.54 16.12 0.73
C LEU A 49 3.31 16.85 1.27
N ALA A 50 2.59 16.20 2.17
CA ALA A 50 1.42 16.75 2.84
C ALA A 50 1.80 17.26 4.23
N ARG A 51 1.47 18.53 4.52
CA ARG A 51 1.74 19.16 5.82
C ARG A 51 0.46 19.51 6.57
N PRO A 52 0.40 19.26 7.88
CA PRO A 52 -0.70 19.73 8.70
C PRO A 52 -0.72 21.27 8.76
N PRO A 53 -1.84 21.87 9.15
CA PRO A 53 -1.86 23.26 9.57
C PRO A 53 -0.90 23.48 10.74
N GLY A 54 -0.04 24.50 10.65
CA GLY A 54 0.95 24.82 11.68
C GLY A 54 2.24 23.99 11.57
N THR A 55 2.94 23.82 12.68
CA THR A 55 4.22 23.10 12.74
C THR A 55 3.99 21.61 12.93
N ALA A 56 4.47 20.80 11.99
CA ALA A 56 4.44 19.35 12.12
C ALA A 56 5.40 18.87 13.21
N ARG A 57 4.97 17.88 14.00
CA ARG A 57 5.76 17.27 15.09
C ARG A 57 6.51 15.99 14.69
N GLY A 58 6.23 15.45 13.51
CA GLY A 58 6.86 14.24 13.00
C GLY A 58 6.55 14.01 11.52
N LEU A 59 7.19 13.00 10.94
CA LEU A 59 7.07 12.62 9.53
C LEU A 59 6.59 11.18 9.38
N VAL A 60 5.49 10.97 8.65
CA VAL A 60 5.06 9.64 8.20
C VAL A 60 5.57 9.42 6.77
N VAL A 61 6.32 8.35 6.54
CA VAL A 61 6.90 8.00 5.24
C VAL A 61 6.18 6.78 4.67
N PHE A 62 5.60 6.91 3.48
CA PHE A 62 4.75 5.90 2.86
C PHE A 62 5.54 4.97 1.94
N VAL A 63 5.44 3.66 2.19
CA VAL A 63 6.11 2.60 1.43
C VAL A 63 5.05 1.75 0.72
N HIS A 64 5.07 1.80 -0.61
CA HIS A 64 4.01 1.23 -1.44
C HIS A 64 3.97 -0.31 -1.47
N GLY A 65 2.78 -0.85 -1.75
CA GLY A 65 2.55 -2.25 -2.11
C GLY A 65 3.11 -2.58 -3.49
N ASP A 66 2.70 -3.71 -4.07
CA ASP A 66 3.10 -4.10 -5.43
C ASP A 66 2.42 -3.24 -6.52
N GLY A 67 3.00 -3.17 -7.72
CA GLY A 67 2.43 -2.44 -8.85
C GLY A 67 2.98 -1.01 -9.06
N PRO A 68 2.59 -0.35 -10.17
CA PRO A 68 3.08 0.97 -10.55
C PRO A 68 2.36 2.10 -9.78
N VAL A 69 2.70 2.24 -8.50
CA VAL A 69 2.06 3.21 -7.60
C VAL A 69 2.69 4.60 -7.71
N GLU A 70 1.86 5.61 -7.97
CA GLU A 70 2.25 7.02 -7.88
C GLU A 70 2.10 7.56 -6.44
N ALA A 71 2.75 8.68 -6.12
CA ALA A 71 2.89 9.22 -4.76
C ALA A 71 1.59 9.37 -3.94
N THR A 72 0.43 9.60 -4.55
CA THR A 72 -0.86 9.69 -3.82
C THR A 72 -1.73 8.43 -3.93
N HIS A 73 -1.25 7.42 -4.67
CA HIS A 73 -1.99 6.24 -5.10
C HIS A 73 -3.37 6.60 -5.68
N ASP A 74 -3.39 7.46 -6.70
CA ASP A 74 -4.57 8.04 -7.34
C ASP A 74 -5.51 8.75 -6.34
N GLY A 75 -4.91 9.40 -5.33
CA GLY A 75 -5.61 10.09 -4.24
C GLY A 75 -6.05 9.16 -3.09
N LEU A 76 -5.91 7.85 -3.20
CA LEU A 76 -6.32 6.88 -2.18
C LEU A 76 -5.52 7.01 -0.87
N TYR A 77 -4.34 7.65 -0.89
CA TYR A 77 -3.59 7.96 0.32
C TYR A 77 -4.00 9.26 1.01
N ARG A 78 -4.77 10.14 0.37
CA ARG A 78 -5.15 11.42 1.00
C ARG A 78 -5.93 11.27 2.31
N PRO A 79 -6.83 10.29 2.50
CA PRO A 79 -7.43 10.04 3.81
C PRO A 79 -6.41 9.67 4.90
N TRP A 80 -5.33 8.97 4.54
CA TRP A 80 -4.23 8.66 5.45
C TRP A 80 -3.38 9.90 5.74
N PHE A 81 -3.07 10.71 4.72
CA PHE A 81 -2.37 11.99 4.91
C PHE A 81 -3.14 12.93 5.83
N GLU A 82 -4.46 12.99 5.69
CA GLU A 82 -5.32 13.79 6.56
C GLU A 82 -5.34 13.26 7.99
N ALA A 83 -5.45 11.94 8.19
CA ALA A 83 -5.40 11.35 9.52
C ALA A 83 -4.04 11.57 10.20
N ALA A 84 -2.94 11.55 9.44
CA ALA A 84 -1.61 11.93 9.94
C ALA A 84 -1.54 13.42 10.29
N ALA A 85 -2.06 14.29 9.44
CA ALA A 85 -2.13 15.72 9.69
C ALA A 85 -2.96 16.06 10.94
N ASP A 86 -4.06 15.35 11.17
CA ASP A 86 -4.89 15.45 12.38
C ASP A 86 -4.18 14.98 13.67
N ALA A 87 -3.11 14.20 13.53
CA ALA A 87 -2.18 13.84 14.61
C ALA A 87 -0.97 14.80 14.70
N GLY A 88 -0.88 15.80 13.83
CA GLY A 88 0.23 16.76 13.77
C GLY A 88 1.44 16.28 12.97
N PHE A 89 1.32 15.20 12.19
CA PHE A 89 2.41 14.67 11.38
C PHE A 89 2.33 15.16 9.93
N ALA A 90 3.48 15.47 9.33
CA ALA A 90 3.61 15.57 7.88
C ALA A 90 3.62 14.16 7.26
N SER A 91 3.21 14.03 6.00
CA SER A 91 3.29 12.78 5.23
C SER A 91 4.16 12.97 4.00
N LEU A 92 5.10 12.06 3.78
CA LEU A 92 5.94 12.00 2.60
C LEU A 92 5.74 10.67 1.88
N SER A 93 5.45 10.75 0.59
CA SER A 93 5.16 9.62 -0.28
C SER A 93 5.68 9.90 -1.67
N TRP A 94 6.06 8.91 -2.48
CA TRP A 94 6.65 9.16 -3.79
C TRP A 94 6.19 8.19 -4.87
N SER A 95 6.17 8.65 -6.11
CA SER A 95 5.91 7.75 -7.22
C SER A 95 7.09 6.79 -7.33
N LYS A 96 6.81 5.49 -7.41
CA LYS A 96 7.84 4.46 -7.60
C LYS A 96 8.72 4.76 -8.83
N PRO A 97 9.94 4.22 -8.92
CA PRO A 97 10.78 4.40 -10.09
C PRO A 97 10.06 4.04 -11.40
N GLY A 98 10.12 4.93 -12.38
CA GLY A 98 9.44 4.79 -13.67
C GLY A 98 7.93 5.08 -13.66
N VAL A 99 7.38 5.53 -12.53
CA VAL A 99 5.97 5.95 -12.41
C VAL A 99 5.88 7.47 -12.34
N GLY A 100 4.95 8.06 -13.09
CA GLY A 100 4.78 9.51 -13.15
C GLY A 100 6.05 10.20 -13.64
N ARG A 101 6.62 11.10 -12.83
CA ARG A 101 7.86 11.82 -13.16
C ARG A 101 9.10 11.24 -12.48
N SER A 102 8.98 10.10 -11.81
CA SER A 102 10.12 9.42 -11.19
C SER A 102 11.00 8.74 -12.23
N SER A 103 12.31 8.85 -12.05
CA SER A 103 13.33 8.16 -12.86
C SER A 103 13.36 6.65 -12.56
N GLY A 104 14.00 5.87 -13.42
CA GLY A 104 14.25 4.43 -13.20
C GLY A 104 13.08 3.52 -13.56
N ALA A 105 13.09 2.30 -13.01
CA ALA A 105 12.05 1.29 -13.24
C ALA A 105 11.89 0.39 -12.00
N TRP A 106 10.72 0.41 -11.38
CA TRP A 106 10.49 -0.35 -10.14
C TRP A 106 10.52 -1.87 -10.35
N LEU A 107 10.24 -2.34 -11.58
CA LEU A 107 10.36 -3.75 -11.94
C LEU A 107 11.81 -4.25 -11.91
N ASP A 108 12.80 -3.37 -11.93
CA ASP A 108 14.21 -3.74 -11.82
C ASP A 108 14.70 -3.90 -10.39
N GLN A 109 13.88 -3.52 -9.39
CA GLN A 109 14.27 -3.54 -7.99
C GLN A 109 14.11 -4.92 -7.34
N THR A 110 15.07 -5.26 -6.48
CA THR A 110 14.89 -6.25 -5.41
C THR A 110 14.19 -5.62 -4.19
N MET A 111 13.71 -6.43 -3.24
CA MET A 111 13.19 -5.90 -1.97
C MET A 111 14.26 -5.16 -1.14
N ASP A 112 15.55 -5.49 -1.30
CA ASP A 112 16.65 -4.75 -0.68
C ASP A 112 16.88 -3.40 -1.37
N ASP A 113 16.78 -3.33 -2.71
CA ASP A 113 16.82 -2.04 -3.44
C ASP A 113 15.67 -1.14 -3.02
N ARG A 114 14.47 -1.70 -2.81
CA ARG A 114 13.32 -0.95 -2.27
C ARG A 114 13.59 -0.43 -0.86
N ALA A 115 14.27 -1.19 0.00
CA ALA A 115 14.64 -0.72 1.34
C ALA A 115 15.71 0.39 1.29
N ALA A 116 16.68 0.28 0.38
CA ALA A 116 17.67 1.32 0.12
C ALA A 116 17.04 2.61 -0.40
N GLU A 117 16.04 2.51 -1.29
CA GLU A 117 15.24 3.65 -1.75
C GLU A 117 14.57 4.40 -0.59
N VAL A 118 13.93 3.69 0.34
CA VAL A 118 13.36 4.30 1.56
C VAL A 118 14.46 5.00 2.36
N GLY A 119 15.63 4.37 2.50
CA GLY A 119 16.80 4.97 3.16
C GLY A 119 17.23 6.29 2.52
N HIS A 120 17.31 6.36 1.19
CA HIS A 120 17.65 7.59 0.47
C HIS A 120 16.61 8.70 0.67
N VAL A 121 15.33 8.36 0.70
CA VAL A 121 14.26 9.33 0.97
C VAL A 121 14.36 9.87 2.41
N LEU A 122 14.66 9.00 3.38
CA LEU A 122 14.88 9.40 4.78
C LEU A 122 16.12 10.28 4.95
N ASP A 123 17.23 9.95 4.28
CA ASP A 123 18.46 10.76 4.33
C ASP A 123 18.24 12.15 3.72
N TRP A 124 17.53 12.22 2.59
CA TRP A 124 17.11 13.48 2.01
C TRP A 124 16.21 14.27 2.96
N ALA A 125 15.26 13.61 3.62
CA ALA A 125 14.37 14.28 4.55
C ALA A 125 15.12 14.80 5.78
N ALA A 126 16.08 14.04 6.32
CA ALA A 126 16.89 14.44 7.46
C ALA A 126 17.81 15.64 7.16
N ALA A 127 18.24 15.79 5.90
CA ALA A 127 19.04 16.93 5.46
C ALA A 127 18.24 18.23 5.28
N ARG A 128 16.90 18.19 5.39
CA ARG A 128 16.00 19.33 5.20
C ARG A 128 15.58 19.92 6.55
N PRO A 129 16.01 21.15 6.91
CA PRO A 129 15.66 21.75 8.19
C PRO A 129 14.18 22.11 8.33
N ASP A 130 13.42 22.15 7.22
CA ASP A 130 11.98 22.38 7.20
C ASP A 130 11.14 21.11 7.39
N LEU A 131 11.77 19.92 7.45
CA LEU A 131 11.08 18.65 7.66
C LEU A 131 11.20 18.16 9.11
N PRO A 132 10.10 17.68 9.71
CA PRO A 132 10.06 17.27 11.13
C PRO A 132 10.57 15.83 11.32
N THR A 133 11.85 15.59 11.07
CA THR A 133 12.47 14.25 11.16
C THR A 133 12.88 13.84 12.58
N GLY A 134 12.45 14.59 13.61
CA GLY A 134 12.66 14.24 15.01
C GLY A 134 11.82 13.04 15.49
N THR A 135 10.70 12.77 14.80
CA THR A 135 9.89 11.56 14.98
C THR A 135 9.50 11.04 13.59
N VAL A 136 9.99 9.85 13.22
CA VAL A 136 9.75 9.23 11.91
C VAL A 136 8.93 7.96 12.06
N VAL A 137 7.82 7.88 11.31
CA VAL A 137 6.95 6.71 11.25
C VAL A 137 6.95 6.16 9.84
N LEU A 138 7.25 4.86 9.68
CA LEU A 138 7.06 4.21 8.39
C LEU A 138 5.64 3.67 8.30
N TRP A 139 4.89 4.11 7.29
CA TRP A 139 3.63 3.50 6.91
C TRP A 139 3.87 2.62 5.68
N GLY A 140 3.40 1.39 5.66
CA GLY A 140 3.53 0.56 4.46
C GLY A 140 2.49 -0.52 4.35
N ALA A 141 2.11 -0.85 3.11
CA ALA A 141 1.04 -1.79 2.81
C ALA A 141 1.50 -2.96 1.93
N SER A 142 0.89 -4.14 2.13
CA SER A 142 1.05 -5.30 1.24
C SER A 142 2.53 -5.71 1.06
N GLN A 143 3.08 -5.66 -0.17
CA GLN A 143 4.50 -5.91 -0.49
C GLN A 143 5.49 -5.15 0.40
N ALA A 144 5.11 -3.98 0.94
CA ALA A 144 5.95 -3.23 1.87
C ALA A 144 6.30 -4.05 3.14
N GLY A 145 5.54 -5.10 3.48
CA GLY A 145 5.87 -6.02 4.57
C GLY A 145 7.25 -6.69 4.43
N TRP A 146 7.77 -6.85 3.22
CA TRP A 146 9.14 -7.33 2.98
C TRP A 146 10.19 -6.22 3.05
N VAL A 147 9.78 -4.95 3.00
CA VAL A 147 10.66 -3.78 2.93
C VAL A 147 10.84 -3.13 4.30
N LEU A 148 9.73 -2.88 5.01
CA LEU A 148 9.71 -2.22 6.32
C LEU A 148 10.72 -2.80 7.34
N PRO A 149 10.76 -4.12 7.61
CA PRO A 149 11.70 -4.66 8.59
C PRO A 149 13.17 -4.53 8.16
N LYS A 150 13.46 -4.50 6.85
CA LYS A 150 14.81 -4.24 6.33
C LYS A 150 15.26 -2.81 6.63
N VAL A 151 14.34 -1.84 6.55
CA VAL A 151 14.62 -0.45 6.92
C VAL A 151 14.83 -0.36 8.43
N VAL A 152 13.91 -0.89 9.24
CA VAL A 152 14.00 -0.81 10.71
C VAL A 152 15.28 -1.46 11.26
N ARG A 153 15.70 -2.61 10.73
CA ARG A 153 16.95 -3.25 11.20
C ARG A 153 18.21 -2.45 10.86
N SER A 154 18.16 -1.61 9.83
CA SER A 154 19.33 -0.88 9.30
C SER A 154 19.38 0.59 9.71
N ARG A 155 18.29 1.11 10.28
CA ARG A 155 18.12 2.52 10.64
C ARG A 155 17.75 2.69 12.11
N ALA A 156 18.39 3.65 12.75
CA ALA A 156 18.15 3.97 14.16
C ALA A 156 17.16 5.13 14.36
N ASP A 157 16.86 5.86 13.29
CA ASP A 157 16.02 7.05 13.20
C ASP A 157 14.60 6.73 12.70
N VAL A 158 14.11 5.53 12.97
CA VAL A 158 12.71 5.13 12.75
C VAL A 158 12.09 4.85 14.11
N ASP A 159 11.05 5.62 14.46
CA ASP A 159 10.44 5.62 15.79
C ASP A 159 9.19 4.76 15.88
N ALA A 160 8.51 4.49 14.77
CA ALA A 160 7.37 3.59 14.73
C ALA A 160 7.11 3.03 13.32
N VAL A 161 6.33 1.94 13.25
CA VAL A 161 5.84 1.37 11.99
C VAL A 161 4.32 1.20 12.04
N VAL A 162 3.66 1.54 10.94
CA VAL A 162 2.27 1.20 10.66
C VAL A 162 2.26 0.24 9.47
N ALA A 163 2.06 -1.04 9.75
CA ALA A 163 2.04 -2.10 8.75
C ALA A 163 0.57 -2.47 8.43
N VAL A 164 0.16 -2.17 7.19
CA VAL A 164 -1.23 -2.32 6.72
C VAL A 164 -1.35 -3.54 5.82
N SER A 165 -2.00 -4.60 6.29
CA SER A 165 -2.04 -5.91 5.62
C SER A 165 -0.68 -6.32 5.03
N PRO A 166 0.40 -6.36 5.84
CA PRO A 166 1.74 -6.59 5.32
C PRO A 166 1.94 -8.05 4.90
N ALA A 167 2.63 -8.23 3.80
CA ALA A 167 3.11 -9.52 3.35
C ALA A 167 4.20 -10.09 4.28
N VAL A 168 4.18 -11.40 4.55
CA VAL A 168 5.26 -12.11 5.28
C VAL A 168 6.13 -12.92 4.33
N ASN A 169 5.56 -13.85 3.56
CA ASN A 169 6.32 -14.69 2.62
C ASN A 169 5.63 -14.73 1.26
N TRP A 170 6.39 -14.45 0.21
CA TRP A 170 5.88 -14.34 -1.15
C TRP A 170 5.15 -15.60 -1.63
N LEU A 171 5.75 -16.77 -1.45
CA LEU A 171 5.21 -18.02 -1.95
C LEU A 171 3.97 -18.47 -1.17
N ARG A 172 3.98 -18.33 0.16
CA ARG A 172 2.84 -18.67 1.01
C ARG A 172 1.67 -17.72 0.77
N GLN A 173 1.94 -16.42 0.68
CA GLN A 173 0.95 -15.42 0.29
C GLN A 173 0.37 -15.72 -1.09
N GLY A 174 1.21 -16.00 -2.09
CA GLY A 174 0.73 -16.32 -3.44
C GLY A 174 -0.17 -17.55 -3.48
N ARG A 175 0.16 -18.59 -2.68
CA ARG A 175 -0.72 -19.75 -2.53
C ARG A 175 -2.02 -19.41 -1.83
N PHE A 176 -1.97 -18.65 -0.73
CA PHE A 176 -3.17 -18.20 -0.03
C PHE A 176 -4.10 -17.42 -0.95
N ASN A 177 -3.56 -16.43 -1.66
CA ASN A 177 -4.35 -15.59 -2.55
C ASN A 177 -5.05 -16.40 -3.64
N LEU A 178 -4.31 -17.31 -4.29
CA LEU A 178 -4.92 -18.20 -5.28
C LEU A 178 -6.09 -19.00 -4.71
N LEU A 179 -5.95 -19.58 -3.52
CA LEU A 179 -7.00 -20.39 -2.91
C LEU A 179 -8.19 -19.53 -2.48
N ALA A 180 -7.93 -18.35 -1.92
CA ALA A 180 -8.94 -17.39 -1.49
C ALA A 180 -9.79 -16.87 -2.66
N GLU A 181 -9.16 -16.57 -3.81
CA GLU A 181 -9.89 -16.18 -5.03
C GLU A 181 -10.74 -17.33 -5.57
N LEU A 182 -10.20 -18.54 -5.64
CA LEU A 182 -10.95 -19.72 -6.07
C LEU A 182 -12.16 -20.00 -5.17
N ASP A 183 -12.02 -19.79 -3.85
CA ASP A 183 -13.12 -19.93 -2.89
C ASP A 183 -14.17 -18.82 -3.08
N HIS A 184 -13.74 -17.58 -3.31
CA HIS A 184 -14.64 -16.45 -3.58
C HIS A 184 -15.45 -16.61 -4.88
N GLU A 185 -14.80 -17.11 -5.93
CA GLU A 185 -15.43 -17.38 -7.23
C GLU A 185 -16.32 -18.63 -7.22
N GLY A 186 -16.32 -19.41 -6.13
CA GLY A 186 -17.06 -20.67 -6.05
C GLY A 186 -16.53 -21.74 -7.01
N ALA A 187 -15.22 -21.73 -7.29
CA ALA A 187 -14.59 -22.64 -8.23
C ALA A 187 -14.77 -24.10 -7.82
N ASP A 188 -15.08 -24.96 -8.80
CA ASP A 188 -15.23 -26.38 -8.55
C ASP A 188 -13.87 -27.08 -8.29
N ALA A 189 -13.94 -28.35 -7.87
CA ALA A 189 -12.74 -29.12 -7.53
C ALA A 189 -11.79 -29.32 -8.71
N THR A 190 -12.28 -29.31 -9.96
CA THR A 190 -11.46 -29.46 -11.16
C THR A 190 -10.71 -28.18 -11.45
N THR A 191 -11.41 -27.04 -11.53
CA THR A 191 -10.80 -25.71 -11.70
C THR A 191 -9.76 -25.46 -10.61
N ARG A 192 -10.07 -25.79 -9.35
CA ARG A 192 -9.12 -25.66 -8.23
C ARG A 192 -7.86 -26.48 -8.45
N ARG A 193 -7.97 -27.75 -8.84
CA ARG A 193 -6.79 -28.61 -9.11
C ARG A 193 -5.95 -28.08 -10.26
N GLU A 194 -6.58 -27.63 -11.34
CA GLU A 194 -5.90 -27.11 -12.52
C GLU A 194 -5.14 -25.81 -12.22
N ALA A 195 -5.78 -24.89 -11.50
CA ALA A 195 -5.17 -23.63 -11.07
C ALA A 195 -3.99 -23.87 -10.10
N ILE A 196 -4.13 -24.82 -9.16
CA ILE A 196 -3.04 -25.22 -8.26
C ILE A 196 -1.85 -25.76 -9.06
N ALA A 197 -2.11 -26.68 -9.99
CA ALA A 197 -1.07 -27.29 -10.82
C ALA A 197 -0.40 -26.26 -11.75
N ALA A 198 -1.13 -25.28 -12.26
CA ALA A 198 -0.57 -24.17 -13.03
C ALA A 198 0.38 -23.31 -12.18
N SER A 199 -0.04 -22.95 -10.97
CA SER A 199 0.80 -22.25 -10.00
C SER A 199 2.07 -23.02 -9.65
N ASP A 200 1.97 -24.34 -9.46
CA ASP A 200 3.13 -25.20 -9.19
C ASP A 200 4.11 -25.28 -10.37
N ARG A 201 3.61 -25.30 -11.61
CA ARG A 201 4.46 -25.21 -12.81
C ARG A 201 5.20 -23.87 -12.89
N THR A 202 4.50 -22.76 -12.64
CA THR A 202 5.13 -21.43 -12.59
C THR A 202 6.21 -21.38 -11.51
N ARG A 203 5.96 -21.94 -10.33
CA ARG A 203 6.96 -22.03 -9.26
C ARG A 203 8.18 -22.86 -9.67
N ALA A 204 7.98 -24.01 -10.32
CA ALA A 204 9.09 -24.83 -10.80
C ALA A 204 9.98 -24.08 -11.81
N LEU A 205 9.39 -23.24 -12.67
CA LEU A 205 10.13 -22.37 -13.58
C LEU A 205 10.94 -21.30 -12.84
N LEU A 206 10.35 -20.68 -11.82
CA LEU A 206 11.06 -19.72 -10.96
C LEU A 206 12.23 -20.38 -10.21
N ASP A 207 12.00 -21.57 -9.63
CA ASP A 207 13.04 -22.32 -8.93
C ASP A 207 14.19 -22.76 -9.87
N ALA A 208 13.87 -23.06 -11.13
CA ALA A 208 14.84 -23.40 -12.17
C ALA A 208 15.57 -22.18 -12.78
N GLY A 209 15.24 -20.96 -12.37
CA GLY A 209 15.84 -19.76 -12.95
C GLY A 209 15.45 -19.52 -14.40
N ALA A 210 14.25 -19.96 -14.82
CA ALA A 210 13.85 -19.91 -16.22
C ALA A 210 13.71 -18.47 -16.72
N ASP A 211 14.20 -18.21 -17.93
CA ASP A 211 14.00 -16.93 -18.61
C ASP A 211 12.54 -16.74 -19.08
N HIS A 212 12.23 -15.55 -19.57
CA HIS A 212 10.90 -15.21 -20.05
C HIS A 212 10.46 -16.08 -21.24
N ALA A 213 11.37 -16.47 -22.12
CA ALA A 213 11.06 -17.33 -23.26
C ALA A 213 10.60 -18.73 -22.82
N ARG A 214 11.26 -19.31 -21.81
CA ARG A 214 10.84 -20.58 -21.21
C ARG A 214 9.51 -20.46 -20.47
N HIS A 215 9.27 -19.33 -19.78
CA HIS A 215 7.97 -19.06 -19.19
C HIS A 215 6.86 -19.02 -20.24
N LEU A 216 7.04 -18.24 -21.30
CA LEU A 216 6.10 -18.13 -22.42
C LEU A 216 5.78 -19.48 -23.06
N ALA A 217 6.80 -20.32 -23.29
CA ALA A 217 6.63 -21.64 -23.88
C ALA A 217 5.81 -22.60 -22.98
N ALA A 218 5.79 -22.35 -21.67
CA ALA A 218 5.02 -23.13 -20.70
C ALA A 218 3.63 -22.53 -20.39
N THR A 219 3.35 -21.31 -20.86
CA THR A 219 2.06 -20.63 -20.66
C THR A 219 0.97 -21.28 -21.52
N PRO A 220 -0.16 -21.71 -20.93
CA PRO A 220 -1.26 -22.31 -21.69
C PRO A 220 -1.83 -21.36 -22.76
N PRO A 221 -2.29 -21.88 -23.91
CA PRO A 221 -3.02 -21.07 -24.88
C PRO A 221 -4.25 -20.39 -24.24
N GLY A 222 -4.41 -19.08 -24.48
CA GLY A 222 -5.53 -18.30 -23.95
C GLY A 222 -5.30 -17.67 -22.58
N ALA A 223 -4.16 -17.91 -21.93
CA ALA A 223 -3.73 -17.15 -20.75
C ALA A 223 -2.97 -15.89 -21.17
N ASP A 224 -3.18 -14.78 -20.45
CA ASP A 224 -2.41 -13.56 -20.65
C ASP A 224 -0.99 -13.75 -20.14
N PRO A 225 0.04 -13.68 -21.01
CA PRO A 225 1.41 -13.89 -20.58
C PRO A 225 1.91 -12.71 -19.74
N VAL A 226 2.65 -13.03 -18.69
CA VAL A 226 3.39 -12.03 -17.91
C VAL A 226 4.41 -11.34 -18.82
N SER A 227 4.57 -10.02 -18.73
CA SER A 227 5.60 -9.29 -19.49
C SER A 227 7.01 -9.72 -19.08
N ALA A 228 8.00 -9.49 -19.95
CA ALA A 228 9.40 -9.83 -19.67
C ALA A 228 9.92 -9.13 -18.39
N ASP A 229 9.64 -7.83 -18.25
CA ASP A 229 10.06 -7.05 -17.08
C ASP A 229 9.40 -7.54 -15.80
N ARG A 230 8.10 -7.89 -15.86
CA ARG A 230 7.38 -8.42 -14.71
C ARG A 230 7.87 -9.81 -14.33
N TRP A 231 8.18 -10.66 -15.31
CA TRP A 231 8.81 -11.96 -15.03
C TRP A 231 10.17 -11.79 -14.39
N GLY A 232 10.99 -10.86 -14.90
CA GLY A 232 12.29 -10.51 -14.31
C GLY A 232 12.16 -10.05 -12.86
N PHE A 233 11.19 -9.18 -12.56
CA PHE A 233 10.90 -8.73 -11.20
C PHE A 233 10.54 -9.89 -10.27
N VAL A 234 9.65 -10.79 -10.72
CA VAL A 234 9.24 -11.97 -9.93
C VAL A 234 10.43 -12.90 -9.72
N LEU A 235 11.22 -13.18 -10.76
CA LEU A 235 12.38 -14.06 -10.69
C LEU A 235 13.42 -13.57 -9.67
N ARG A 236 13.60 -12.25 -9.55
CA ARG A 236 14.48 -11.63 -8.54
C ARG A 236 13.93 -11.72 -7.11
N ASN A 237 12.61 -11.72 -6.93
CA ASN A 237 11.98 -11.45 -5.64
C ASN A 237 11.12 -12.58 -5.05
N PHE A 238 10.79 -13.63 -5.81
CA PHE A 238 9.81 -14.65 -5.37
C PHE A 238 10.18 -15.42 -4.10
N ARG A 239 11.43 -15.30 -3.63
CA ARG A 239 11.91 -15.87 -2.37
C ARG A 239 11.83 -14.91 -1.18
N ALA A 240 11.23 -13.72 -1.35
CA ALA A 240 11.07 -12.75 -0.28
C ALA A 240 10.32 -13.36 0.92
N ASP A 241 10.93 -13.26 2.08
CA ASP A 241 10.39 -13.66 3.38
C ASP A 241 10.85 -12.66 4.45
N ALA A 242 9.90 -11.97 5.07
CA ALA A 242 10.14 -10.95 6.07
C ALA A 242 10.59 -11.53 7.43
N THR A 243 10.48 -12.84 7.66
CA THR A 243 10.69 -13.45 8.99
C THR A 243 12.06 -13.12 9.57
N ALA A 244 13.13 -13.28 8.79
CA ALA A 244 14.49 -13.01 9.26
C ALA A 244 14.73 -11.52 9.50
N ASP A 245 14.15 -10.67 8.64
CA ASP A 245 14.26 -9.22 8.76
C ASP A 245 13.49 -8.71 9.98
N LEU A 246 12.30 -9.27 10.26
CA LEU A 246 11.49 -8.98 11.45
C LEU A 246 12.22 -9.39 12.74
N GLN A 247 12.87 -10.56 12.73
CA GLN A 247 13.68 -11.02 13.86
C GLN A 247 14.86 -10.08 14.10
N ALA A 248 15.54 -9.65 13.04
CA ALA A 248 16.63 -8.69 13.15
C ALA A 248 16.16 -7.31 13.61
N SER A 249 14.98 -6.85 13.19
CA SER A 249 14.42 -5.56 13.60
C SER A 249 13.91 -5.54 15.04
N ALA A 250 13.51 -6.69 15.60
CA ALA A 250 12.96 -6.79 16.95
C ALA A 250 13.89 -6.23 18.03
N ALA A 251 15.21 -6.33 17.85
CA ALA A 251 16.20 -5.77 18.78
C ALA A 251 16.15 -4.23 18.92
N ARG A 252 15.41 -3.54 18.05
CA ARG A 252 15.25 -2.08 18.07
C ARG A 252 14.09 -1.62 18.96
N HIS A 253 13.18 -2.52 19.34
CA HIS A 253 11.97 -2.19 20.12
C HIS A 253 11.15 -1.03 19.53
N VAL A 254 11.03 -1.01 18.19
CA VAL A 254 10.22 -0.02 17.48
C VAL A 254 8.75 -0.43 17.55
N PRO A 255 7.85 0.41 18.11
CA PRO A 255 6.43 0.12 18.15
C PRO A 255 5.84 -0.09 16.75
N VAL A 256 5.03 -1.14 16.60
CA VAL A 256 4.37 -1.52 15.35
C VAL A 256 2.85 -1.55 15.55
N LEU A 257 2.12 -0.74 14.79
CA LEU A 257 0.69 -0.94 14.56
C LEU A 257 0.52 -1.90 13.39
N LEU A 258 0.00 -3.10 13.67
CA LEU A 258 -0.37 -4.09 12.65
C LEU A 258 -1.87 -3.97 12.37
N ALA A 259 -2.22 -3.32 11.27
CA ALA A 259 -3.59 -3.13 10.81
C ALA A 259 -3.98 -4.23 9.81
N LEU A 260 -5.01 -5.03 10.12
CA LEU A 260 -5.40 -6.22 9.37
C LEU A 260 -6.87 -6.16 8.95
N GLY A 261 -7.14 -6.42 7.67
CA GLY A 261 -8.47 -6.58 7.12
C GLY A 261 -8.93 -8.02 7.29
N THR A 262 -10.02 -8.25 8.00
CA THR A 262 -10.50 -9.62 8.29
C THR A 262 -11.09 -10.34 7.07
N ARG A 263 -11.31 -9.63 5.95
CA ARG A 263 -11.74 -10.18 4.66
C ARG A 263 -10.65 -10.10 3.59
N ASP A 264 -9.40 -9.94 4.00
CA ASP A 264 -8.26 -9.89 3.09
C ASP A 264 -8.10 -11.22 2.35
N ARG A 265 -8.16 -11.17 1.01
CA ARG A 265 -7.92 -12.32 0.12
C ARG A 265 -6.52 -12.36 -0.45
N ASN A 266 -5.71 -11.32 -0.25
CA ASN A 266 -4.37 -11.22 -0.79
C ASN A 266 -3.32 -11.72 0.19
N VAL A 267 -3.52 -11.50 1.49
CA VAL A 267 -2.60 -11.87 2.57
C VAL A 267 -3.32 -12.72 3.61
N ASP A 268 -2.68 -13.82 4.03
CA ASP A 268 -3.18 -14.66 5.11
C ASP A 268 -3.12 -13.89 6.44
N VAL A 269 -4.29 -13.42 6.89
CA VAL A 269 -4.45 -12.63 8.11
C VAL A 269 -3.97 -13.39 9.35
N ALA A 270 -4.28 -14.68 9.43
CA ALA A 270 -3.95 -15.51 10.57
C ALA A 270 -2.44 -15.78 10.63
N GLU A 271 -1.83 -16.13 9.49
CA GLU A 271 -0.37 -16.30 9.39
C GLU A 271 0.37 -15.01 9.75
N THR A 272 -0.09 -13.89 9.18
CA THR A 272 0.54 -12.58 9.35
C THR A 272 0.52 -12.15 10.80
N GLU A 273 -0.64 -12.21 11.44
CA GLU A 273 -0.77 -11.86 12.85
C GLU A 273 0.08 -12.77 13.75
N ALA A 274 0.00 -14.08 13.56
CA ALA A 274 0.75 -15.04 14.37
C ALA A 274 2.26 -14.80 14.23
N THR A 275 2.73 -14.49 13.03
CA THR A 275 4.14 -14.20 12.76
C THR A 275 4.60 -12.93 13.45
N TYR A 276 3.89 -11.82 13.30
CA TYR A 276 4.24 -10.54 13.91
C TYR A 276 4.20 -10.63 15.44
N ARG A 277 3.16 -11.21 16.04
CA ARG A 277 3.06 -11.39 17.50
C ARG A 277 4.19 -12.25 18.05
N ARG A 278 4.50 -13.36 17.38
CA ARG A 278 5.57 -14.28 17.81
C ARG A 278 6.94 -13.62 17.79
N ILE A 279 7.22 -12.75 16.82
CA ILE A 279 8.55 -12.17 16.62
C ILE A 279 8.72 -10.87 17.41
N LEU A 280 7.73 -9.98 17.39
CA LEU A 280 7.82 -8.64 17.96
C LEU A 280 7.27 -8.56 19.40
N GLY A 281 6.52 -9.55 19.86
CA GLY A 281 6.04 -9.61 21.24
C GLY A 281 5.18 -8.40 21.62
N GLU A 282 5.63 -7.66 22.64
CA GLU A 282 4.92 -6.48 23.16
C GLU A 282 5.06 -5.25 22.27
N ASP A 283 6.01 -5.24 21.32
CA ASP A 283 6.23 -4.13 20.41
C ASP A 283 5.15 -4.04 19.32
N VAL A 284 4.27 -5.05 19.17
CA VAL A 284 3.19 -5.03 18.17
C VAL A 284 1.80 -4.88 18.78
N THR A 285 1.10 -3.82 18.36
CA THR A 285 -0.34 -3.62 18.60
C THR A 285 -1.12 -4.07 17.38
N VAL A 286 -2.00 -5.07 17.54
CA VAL A 286 -2.81 -5.61 16.43
C VAL A 286 -4.20 -4.96 16.42
N ALA A 287 -4.55 -4.34 15.30
CA ALA A 287 -5.88 -3.80 15.02
C ALA A 287 -6.53 -4.57 13.87
N ARG A 288 -7.74 -5.07 14.07
CA ARG A 288 -8.51 -5.81 13.06
C ARG A 288 -9.73 -5.02 12.63
N PHE A 289 -10.01 -5.03 11.33
CA PHE A 289 -11.13 -4.31 10.74
C PHE A 289 -11.97 -5.24 9.87
N ASP A 290 -13.29 -5.01 9.81
CA ASP A 290 -14.15 -5.64 8.82
C ASP A 290 -13.90 -4.99 7.45
N ALA A 291 -12.80 -5.40 6.83
CA ALA A 291 -12.19 -4.72 5.69
C ALA A 291 -11.49 -5.70 4.74
N ALA A 292 -11.40 -5.26 3.49
CA ALA A 292 -10.62 -5.78 2.39
C ALA A 292 -9.11 -5.64 2.59
N HIS A 293 -8.31 -6.11 1.61
CA HIS A 293 -6.85 -6.00 1.63
C HIS A 293 -6.34 -4.56 1.75
N SER A 294 -6.99 -3.62 1.05
CA SER A 294 -6.66 -2.19 1.08
C SER A 294 -7.17 -1.45 2.33
N MET A 295 -7.68 -2.16 3.33
CA MET A 295 -8.52 -1.64 4.42
C MET A 295 -9.84 -1.00 3.95
N ALA A 296 -10.19 -1.17 2.67
CA ALA A 296 -11.45 -0.69 2.15
C ALA A 296 -12.63 -1.46 2.76
N ARG A 297 -13.80 -0.82 2.75
CA ARG A 297 -15.05 -1.51 3.08
C ARG A 297 -15.28 -2.64 2.06
N PRO A 298 -15.77 -3.81 2.47
CA PRO A 298 -16.02 -4.92 1.53
C PRO A 298 -16.90 -4.52 0.34
N VAL A 299 -17.96 -3.73 0.57
CA VAL A 299 -18.86 -3.23 -0.49
C VAL A 299 -18.17 -2.32 -1.54
N VAL A 300 -17.03 -1.72 -1.19
CA VAL A 300 -16.23 -0.87 -2.09
C VAL A 300 -15.31 -1.74 -2.96
N GLU A 301 -14.84 -2.88 -2.45
CA GLU A 301 -14.01 -3.83 -3.19
C GLU A 301 -14.84 -4.80 -4.05
N ASP A 302 -16.01 -5.22 -3.57
CA ASP A 302 -16.91 -6.16 -4.28
C ASP A 302 -17.62 -5.53 -5.50
N SER A 303 -17.49 -4.21 -5.70
CA SER A 303 -18.19 -3.48 -6.76
C SER A 303 -17.40 -2.27 -7.26
N ASP A 304 -16.73 -2.41 -8.41
CA ASP A 304 -15.95 -1.36 -9.08
C ASP A 304 -16.69 -0.02 -9.20
N ALA A 305 -18.00 -0.05 -9.52
CA ALA A 305 -18.81 1.16 -9.67
C ALA A 305 -19.01 1.92 -8.34
N VAL A 306 -19.19 1.19 -7.24
CA VAL A 306 -19.32 1.75 -5.88
C VAL A 306 -17.95 2.21 -5.39
N GLY A 307 -16.89 1.45 -5.69
CA GLY A 307 -15.50 1.81 -5.41
C GLY A 307 -15.10 3.13 -6.05
N LEU A 308 -15.29 3.24 -7.37
CA LEU A 308 -15.00 4.46 -8.14
C LEU A 308 -15.83 5.66 -7.66
N LEU A 309 -17.13 5.47 -7.47
CA LEU A 309 -18.02 6.56 -7.02
C LEU A 309 -17.64 7.05 -5.61
N THR A 310 -17.31 6.14 -4.70
CA THR A 310 -16.88 6.50 -3.33
C THR A 310 -15.53 7.19 -3.35
N ALA A 311 -14.58 6.75 -4.17
CA ALA A 311 -13.26 7.37 -4.28
C ALA A 311 -13.35 8.80 -4.81
N VAL A 312 -14.22 9.03 -5.81
CA VAL A 312 -14.41 10.34 -6.43
C VAL A 312 -15.20 11.29 -5.54
N LEU A 313 -16.30 10.84 -4.92
CA LEU A 313 -17.21 11.73 -4.19
C LEU A 313 -16.91 11.85 -2.70
N TRP A 314 -16.40 10.79 -2.08
CA TRP A 314 -16.23 10.73 -0.62
C TRP A 314 -15.09 9.79 -0.21
N PRO A 315 -13.84 10.13 -0.52
CA PRO A 315 -12.69 9.23 -0.35
C PRO A 315 -12.51 8.73 1.10
N ARG A 316 -12.96 9.51 2.10
CA ARG A 316 -12.97 9.10 3.52
C ARG A 316 -13.85 7.88 3.82
N ALA A 317 -14.88 7.62 3.01
CA ALA A 317 -15.77 6.47 3.18
C ALA A 317 -15.24 5.19 2.51
N LEU A 318 -14.13 5.26 1.77
CA LEU A 318 -13.50 4.08 1.20
C LEU A 318 -13.08 3.10 2.28
N LEU A 319 -12.47 3.60 3.35
CA LEU A 319 -11.91 2.79 4.42
C LEU A 319 -12.98 2.30 5.40
N ALA A 320 -12.75 1.11 5.95
CA ALA A 320 -13.61 0.54 6.97
C ALA A 320 -13.65 1.43 8.23
N PRO A 321 -14.78 1.44 8.97
CA PRO A 321 -14.89 2.18 10.22
C PRO A 321 -13.74 1.84 11.18
N GLY A 322 -13.18 2.85 11.83
CA GLY A 322 -12.10 2.69 12.81
C GLY A 322 -10.69 2.77 12.23
N VAL A 323 -10.47 2.44 10.96
CA VAL A 323 -9.13 2.37 10.34
C VAL A 323 -8.33 3.67 10.53
N LEU A 324 -8.88 4.79 10.07
CA LEU A 324 -8.20 6.10 10.15
C LEU A 324 -8.08 6.62 11.58
N SER A 325 -9.08 6.36 12.45
CA SER A 325 -9.00 6.79 13.85
C SER A 325 -7.94 6.00 14.61
N THR A 326 -7.84 4.69 14.40
CA THR A 326 -6.80 3.86 15.04
C THR A 326 -5.40 4.28 14.58
N PHE A 327 -5.21 4.55 13.30
CA PHE A 327 -3.95 5.08 12.78
C PHE A 327 -3.59 6.43 13.42
N ARG A 328 -4.53 7.38 13.43
CA ARG A 328 -4.33 8.70 14.04
C ARG A 328 -4.02 8.61 15.54
N ASP A 329 -4.75 7.76 16.25
CA ASP A 329 -4.60 7.63 17.70
C ASP A 329 -3.27 6.94 18.06
N PHE A 330 -2.79 6.01 17.22
CA PHE A 330 -1.44 5.47 17.32
C PHE A 330 -0.37 6.56 17.15
N LEU A 331 -0.49 7.41 16.13
CA LEU A 331 0.43 8.53 15.92
C LEU A 331 0.42 9.53 17.09
N ARG A 332 -0.75 9.82 17.67
CA ARG A 332 -0.89 10.73 18.82
C ARG A 332 -0.27 10.19 20.10
N ALA A 333 -0.15 8.87 20.22
CA ALA A 333 0.47 8.23 21.37
C ALA A 333 2.00 8.24 21.31
N LEU A 334 2.59 8.53 20.15
CA LEU A 334 4.04 8.65 20.01
C LEU A 334 4.55 9.92 20.71
N PRO A 335 5.76 9.86 21.31
CA PRO A 335 6.36 10.96 22.08
C PRO A 335 6.57 12.22 21.25
#